data_AF-A0A9P7DB99-F1
#
_entry.id   AF-A0A9P7DB99-F1
#
_cell.length_a   1.000
_cell.length_b   1.000
_cell.length_c   1.000
_cell.angle_alpha   90.00
_cell.angle_beta   90.00
_cell.angle_gamma   90.00
#
_symmetry.space_group_name_H-M   'P 1'
#
loop_
_entity.id
_entity.type
_entity.pdbx_description
1 polymer ?
#
loop_
_entity_poly.entity_id
_entity_poly.type
_entity_poly.pdbx_seq_one_letter_code
_entity_poly.pdbx_strand_id
1 'polypeptide(L)'
;MALPPPPRQLPPSSTKAPPPFIPDRRIATTSSTSDVSPPRPSSLPPKEKPSSLIQVEGEMSTLKGTINSMVDQLSAFASKVTRVALEVGTQGILCSQARVEGVQGTWADLTLDVNKMASNLTDQVRSISEVTKAVALGDLGKVVNVNVQGEMLDLKMTVNSMVAQLSTLANEVTRVSLEVGIEGILCGQAYVPDVLGMWKVLTDNVNLMAMNWTSQAGGDLTKKIEVDLRGQIKELKETVDGMTESLSLFTDEVTRVAREVGTEGRLGGQVLRLL
;
A
#
# COMPACT_ATOMS: atom_id res chain seq x y z
N MET A 1 -9.42 -51.63 27.64
CA MET A 1 -8.69 -50.67 26.78
C MET A 1 -8.86 -49.29 27.39
N ALA A 2 -7.82 -48.74 27.98
CA ALA A 2 -7.84 -47.40 28.59
C ALA A 2 -7.46 -46.37 27.52
N LEU A 3 -8.22 -45.27 27.45
CA LEU A 3 -7.97 -44.15 26.54
C LEU A 3 -6.63 -43.46 26.89
N PRO A 4 -5.83 -43.04 25.89
CA PRO A 4 -4.60 -42.30 26.15
C PRO A 4 -4.88 -40.89 26.70
N PRO A 5 -3.99 -40.35 27.54
CA PRO A 5 -4.17 -39.02 28.14
C PRO A 5 -4.02 -37.90 27.10
N PRO A 6 -4.68 -36.74 27.32
CA PRO A 6 -4.58 -35.59 26.42
C PRO A 6 -3.17 -34.97 26.44
N PRO A 7 -2.74 -34.34 25.33
CA PRO A 7 -1.41 -33.76 25.22
C PRO A 7 -1.23 -32.58 26.19
N ARG A 8 -0.03 -32.47 26.80
CA ARG A 8 0.37 -31.34 27.64
C ARG A 8 0.31 -30.05 26.83
N GLN A 9 -0.49 -29.09 27.29
CA GLN A 9 -0.40 -27.72 26.81
C GLN A 9 0.98 -27.15 27.20
N LEU A 10 1.77 -26.76 26.21
CA LEU A 10 2.96 -25.94 26.43
C LEU A 10 2.51 -24.58 26.98
N PRO A 11 3.25 -23.97 27.92
CA PRO A 11 2.94 -22.63 28.39
C PRO A 11 3.00 -21.63 27.23
N PRO A 12 2.20 -20.55 27.26
CA PRO A 12 2.19 -19.56 26.20
C PRO A 12 3.60 -18.98 26.03
N SER A 13 4.09 -19.01 24.79
CA SER A 13 5.34 -18.36 24.41
C SER A 13 5.21 -16.88 24.73
N SER A 14 5.98 -16.39 25.71
CA SER A 14 6.13 -14.97 26.00
C SER A 14 6.70 -14.28 24.77
N THR A 15 5.81 -13.87 23.85
CA THR A 15 6.14 -13.01 22.73
C THR A 15 6.38 -11.64 23.33
N LYS A 16 7.63 -11.42 23.75
CA LYS A 16 8.12 -10.10 24.16
C LYS A 16 8.06 -9.23 22.90
N ALA A 17 7.20 -8.23 22.90
CA ALA A 17 7.13 -7.24 21.84
C ALA A 17 8.54 -6.68 21.57
N PRO A 18 8.94 -6.47 20.30
CA PRO A 18 10.20 -5.80 20.02
C PRO A 18 10.17 -4.39 20.64
N PRO A 19 11.26 -3.94 21.29
CA PRO A 19 11.29 -2.62 21.90
C PRO A 19 11.13 -1.53 20.83
N PRO A 20 10.57 -0.35 21.19
CA PRO A 20 10.46 0.76 20.26
C PRO A 20 11.86 1.20 19.81
N PHE A 21 11.98 1.53 18.52
CA PHE A 21 13.21 2.02 17.91
C PHE A 21 13.53 3.41 18.49
N ILE A 22 14.52 3.48 19.38
CA ILE A 22 15.08 4.73 19.90
C ILE A 22 16.39 4.97 19.11
N PRO A 23 16.49 6.02 18.30
CA PRO A 23 17.75 6.33 17.62
C PRO A 23 18.77 6.83 18.65
N ASP A 24 19.86 6.07 18.83
CA ASP A 24 20.95 6.38 19.74
C ASP A 24 21.64 7.69 19.33
N ARG A 25 21.35 8.78 20.05
CA ARG A 25 22.20 9.98 20.11
C ARG A 25 23.26 9.77 21.18
N ARG A 26 24.40 9.16 20.84
CA ARG A 26 25.75 9.41 21.43
C ARG A 26 26.74 8.33 20.99
N ILE A 27 27.48 8.60 19.91
CA ILE A 27 28.90 8.27 19.86
C ILE A 27 29.61 9.50 19.28
N ALA A 28 30.03 10.39 20.17
CA ALA A 28 31.08 11.34 19.89
C ALA A 28 31.96 11.40 21.14
N THR A 29 33.27 11.56 20.88
CA THR A 29 34.39 11.78 21.81
C THR A 29 34.97 10.54 22.49
N THR A 30 35.93 9.87 21.83
CA THR A 30 37.37 9.97 22.16
C THR A 30 38.20 9.32 21.04
N SER A 31 38.73 10.12 20.12
CA SER A 31 40.00 9.82 19.46
C SER A 31 40.61 11.12 18.97
N SER A 32 41.86 11.28 19.36
CA SER A 32 42.83 12.33 19.11
C SER A 32 42.61 13.18 17.86
N THR A 33 42.66 14.49 18.09
CA THR A 33 42.87 15.54 17.10
C THR A 33 44.20 15.29 16.37
N SER A 34 44.17 14.50 15.29
CA SER A 34 45.17 14.58 14.24
C SER A 34 44.62 15.55 13.20
N ASP A 35 45.17 16.76 13.25
CA ASP A 35 45.11 17.79 12.22
C ASP A 35 45.31 17.18 10.83
N VAL A 36 44.21 17.06 10.07
CA VAL A 36 44.25 16.78 8.64
C VAL A 36 43.98 18.10 7.93
N SER A 37 45.04 18.88 7.81
CA SER A 37 45.12 19.95 6.82
C SER A 37 44.70 19.41 5.43
N PRO A 38 44.03 20.21 4.58
CA PRO A 38 43.72 19.77 3.22
C PRO A 38 45.01 19.38 2.50
N PRO A 39 45.01 18.32 1.68
CA PRO A 39 46.20 17.93 0.96
C PRO A 39 46.64 19.12 0.11
N ARG A 40 47.85 19.62 0.41
CA ARG A 40 48.55 20.57 -0.47
C ARG A 40 48.49 19.95 -1.88
N PRO A 41 48.18 20.71 -2.94
CA PRO A 41 48.19 20.15 -4.29
C PRO A 41 49.57 19.55 -4.51
N SER A 42 49.64 18.23 -4.50
CA SER A 42 50.80 17.50 -4.95
C SER A 42 50.93 17.89 -6.41
N SER A 43 51.92 18.73 -6.69
CA SER A 43 52.46 18.91 -8.01
C SER A 43 52.81 17.50 -8.50
N LEU A 44 51.90 16.90 -9.25
CA LEU A 44 52.19 15.74 -10.06
C LEU A 44 53.49 16.08 -10.79
N PRO A 45 54.54 15.23 -10.70
CA PRO A 45 55.62 15.39 -11.65
C PRO A 45 54.99 15.39 -13.04
N PRO A 46 55.49 16.20 -13.99
CA PRO A 46 55.01 16.11 -15.37
C PRO A 46 55.03 14.64 -15.74
N LYS A 47 53.94 14.14 -16.35
CA LYS A 47 53.90 12.79 -16.90
C LYS A 47 55.04 12.70 -17.92
N GLU A 48 56.22 12.30 -17.48
CA GLU A 48 57.28 11.87 -18.38
C GLU A 48 56.69 10.67 -19.09
N LYS A 49 56.36 10.84 -20.37
CA LYS A 49 56.24 9.73 -21.29
C LYS A 49 57.52 8.92 -21.11
N PRO A 50 57.48 7.64 -20.70
CA PRO A 50 58.59 6.76 -20.99
C PRO A 50 58.57 6.57 -22.51
N SER A 51 59.27 7.47 -23.20
CA SER A 51 59.70 7.28 -24.58
C SER A 51 60.87 6.31 -24.55
N SER A 52 60.65 5.08 -24.11
CA SER A 52 61.55 3.99 -24.46
C SER A 52 61.19 3.58 -25.89
N LEU A 53 61.95 4.15 -26.81
CA LEU A 53 62.10 3.71 -28.20
C LEU A 53 62.42 2.20 -28.21
N ILE A 54 61.40 1.36 -28.29
CA ILE A 54 61.54 0.09 -28.99
C ILE A 54 60.88 0.31 -30.33
N GLN A 55 61.71 0.71 -31.29
CA GLN A 55 61.38 0.77 -32.70
C GLN A 55 61.33 -0.69 -33.15
N VAL A 56 60.14 -1.29 -33.13
CA VAL A 56 59.97 -2.65 -33.62
C VAL A 56 59.63 -2.55 -35.09
N GLU A 57 60.65 -2.72 -35.93
CA GLU A 57 60.54 -2.59 -37.39
C GLU A 57 59.36 -3.43 -37.94
N GLY A 58 58.52 -2.79 -38.76
CA GLY A 58 57.49 -3.43 -39.58
C GLY A 58 56.34 -4.09 -38.79
N GLU A 59 56.32 -5.43 -38.79
CA GLU A 59 55.17 -6.24 -38.37
C GLU A 59 54.80 -6.06 -36.90
N MET A 60 55.80 -5.86 -36.05
CA MET A 60 55.59 -5.69 -34.61
C MET A 60 55.17 -4.26 -34.25
N SER A 61 55.49 -3.26 -35.06
CA SER A 61 54.88 -1.91 -34.97
C SER A 61 53.40 -1.96 -35.35
N THR A 62 53.06 -2.68 -36.42
CA THR A 62 51.66 -2.90 -36.82
C THR A 62 50.88 -3.64 -35.74
N LEU A 63 51.45 -4.70 -35.16
CA LEU A 63 50.84 -5.43 -34.05
C LEU A 63 50.63 -4.53 -32.82
N LYS A 64 51.63 -3.71 -32.46
CA LYS A 64 51.51 -2.72 -31.37
C LYS A 64 50.37 -1.74 -31.65
N GLY A 65 50.23 -1.25 -32.88
CA GLY A 65 49.13 -0.36 -33.28
C GLY A 65 47.76 -1.01 -33.09
N THR A 66 47.61 -2.24 -33.57
CA THR A 66 46.37 -3.01 -33.41
C THR A 66 46.04 -3.29 -31.95
N ILE A 67 47.03 -3.73 -31.14
CA ILE A 67 46.84 -3.99 -29.71
C ILE A 67 46.45 -2.72 -28.97
N ASN A 68 47.12 -1.60 -29.22
CA ASN A 68 46.76 -0.32 -28.60
C ASN A 68 45.34 0.09 -28.96
N SER A 69 44.93 -0.05 -30.23
CA SER A 69 43.55 0.24 -30.64
C SER A 69 42.52 -0.67 -29.95
N MET A 70 42.83 -1.95 -29.75
CA MET A 70 41.95 -2.87 -29.00
C MET A 70 41.85 -2.48 -27.52
N VAL A 71 42.97 -2.09 -26.90
CA VAL A 71 43.01 -1.64 -25.49
C VAL A 71 42.22 -0.35 -25.31
N ASP A 72 42.33 0.59 -26.24
CA ASP A 72 41.58 1.85 -26.22
C ASP A 72 40.06 1.59 -26.36
N GLN A 73 39.66 0.70 -27.27
CA GLN A 73 38.26 0.27 -27.42
C GLN A 73 37.73 -0.41 -26.15
N LEU A 74 38.53 -1.27 -25.50
CA LEU A 74 38.15 -1.93 -24.25
C LEU A 74 37.97 -0.91 -23.11
N SER A 75 38.90 0.03 -22.98
CA SER A 75 38.82 1.09 -21.97
C SER A 75 37.58 1.96 -22.15
N ALA A 76 37.28 2.33 -23.40
CA ALA A 76 36.08 3.09 -23.76
C ALA A 76 34.79 2.29 -23.46
N PHE A 77 34.75 1.01 -23.82
CA PHE A 77 33.62 0.13 -23.54
C PHE A 77 33.36 -0.01 -22.03
N ALA A 78 34.41 -0.34 -21.26
CA ALA A 78 34.30 -0.51 -19.82
C ALA A 78 33.75 0.76 -19.13
N SER A 79 34.28 1.93 -19.50
CA SER A 79 33.79 3.21 -18.98
C SER A 79 32.30 3.43 -19.27
N LYS A 80 31.84 3.10 -20.49
CA LYS A 80 30.44 3.30 -20.89
C LYS A 80 29.49 2.31 -20.21
N VAL A 81 29.88 1.05 -20.07
CA VAL A 81 29.08 0.05 -19.34
C VAL A 81 28.98 0.40 -17.87
N THR A 82 30.08 0.80 -17.22
CA THR A 82 30.05 1.25 -15.82
C THR A 82 29.10 2.43 -15.65
N ARG A 83 29.12 3.39 -16.58
CA ARG A 83 28.20 4.53 -16.56
C ARG A 83 26.73 4.09 -16.69
N VAL A 84 26.40 3.27 -17.68
CA VAL A 84 25.02 2.80 -17.89
C VAL A 84 24.52 1.98 -16.69
N ALA A 85 25.38 1.13 -16.12
CA ALA A 85 25.04 0.38 -14.91
C ALA A 85 24.73 1.31 -13.73
N LEU A 86 25.48 2.41 -13.58
CA LEU A 86 25.28 3.37 -12.50
C LEU A 86 24.04 4.25 -12.74
N GLU A 87 23.83 4.72 -13.98
CA GLU A 87 22.67 5.54 -14.35
C GLU A 87 21.36 4.74 -14.27
N VAL A 88 21.29 3.54 -14.86
CA VAL A 88 20.07 2.71 -14.87
C VAL A 88 19.89 1.98 -13.54
N GLY A 89 20.96 1.38 -13.01
CA GLY A 89 20.89 0.51 -11.84
C GLY A 89 20.93 1.23 -10.49
N THR A 90 21.58 2.40 -10.39
CA THR A 90 21.72 3.12 -9.11
C THR A 90 20.94 4.43 -9.08
N GLN A 91 21.00 5.21 -10.16
CA GLN A 91 20.36 6.54 -10.20
C GLN A 91 18.92 6.50 -10.71
N GLY A 92 18.47 5.39 -11.31
CA GLY A 92 17.13 5.27 -11.88
C GLY A 92 16.91 6.13 -13.12
N ILE A 93 17.98 6.51 -13.83
CA ILE A 93 17.91 7.24 -15.10
C ILE A 93 17.68 6.23 -16.22
N LEU A 94 16.39 5.93 -16.43
CA LEU A 94 15.89 4.90 -17.36
C LEU A 94 15.92 5.34 -18.84
N CYS A 95 16.86 6.17 -19.27
CA CYS A 95 17.03 6.51 -20.70
C CYS A 95 18.50 6.51 -21.14
N SER A 96 19.42 6.09 -20.26
CA SER A 96 20.82 6.06 -20.62
C SER A 96 21.11 4.93 -21.60
N GLN A 97 21.76 5.26 -22.70
CA GLN A 97 22.29 4.28 -23.64
C GLN A 97 23.82 4.40 -23.68
N ALA A 98 24.51 3.26 -23.76
CA ALA A 98 25.92 3.20 -24.05
C ALA A 98 26.13 3.52 -25.53
N ARG A 99 26.73 4.68 -25.81
CA ARG A 99 27.28 4.97 -27.13
C ARG A 99 28.79 4.94 -27.03
N VAL A 100 29.39 3.93 -27.68
CA VAL A 100 30.84 3.78 -27.79
C VAL A 100 31.20 3.99 -29.25
N GLU A 101 31.98 5.03 -29.57
CA GLU A 101 32.40 5.31 -30.95
C GLU A 101 33.60 4.44 -31.34
N GLY A 102 33.67 4.04 -32.61
CA GLY A 102 34.82 3.29 -33.15
C GLY A 102 34.84 1.80 -32.78
N VAL A 103 33.75 1.26 -32.25
CA VAL A 103 33.63 -0.14 -31.85
C VAL A 103 33.05 -0.98 -32.99
N GLN A 104 33.70 -2.10 -33.33
CA GLN A 104 33.29 -3.02 -34.40
C GLN A 104 33.32 -4.48 -33.93
N GLY A 105 32.64 -5.37 -34.66
CA GLY A 105 32.56 -6.79 -34.34
C GLY A 105 31.86 -7.05 -33.00
N THR A 106 32.33 -8.04 -32.25
CA THR A 106 31.71 -8.53 -31.01
C THR A 106 31.44 -7.43 -29.97
N TRP A 107 32.26 -6.38 -29.93
CA TRP A 107 32.11 -5.28 -28.99
C TRP A 107 30.92 -4.36 -29.33
N ALA A 108 30.61 -4.22 -30.62
CA ALA A 108 29.43 -3.49 -31.07
C ALA A 108 28.16 -4.27 -30.73
N ASP A 109 28.19 -5.59 -30.95
CA ASP A 109 27.09 -6.50 -30.58
C ASP A 109 26.82 -6.47 -29.07
N LEU A 110 27.87 -6.53 -28.25
CA LEU A 110 27.72 -6.48 -26.80
C LEU A 110 27.17 -5.12 -26.31
N THR A 111 27.60 -4.02 -26.93
CA THR A 111 27.04 -2.69 -26.64
C THR A 111 25.56 -2.63 -26.99
N LEU A 112 25.17 -3.20 -28.13
CA LEU A 112 23.79 -3.28 -28.58
C LEU A 112 22.94 -4.11 -27.61
N ASP A 113 23.45 -5.26 -27.15
CA ASP A 113 22.71 -6.14 -26.24
C ASP A 113 22.53 -5.53 -24.85
N VAL A 114 23.55 -4.85 -24.31
CA VAL A 114 23.41 -4.07 -23.06
C VAL A 114 22.37 -2.98 -23.21
N ASN A 115 22.36 -2.25 -24.33
CA ASN A 115 21.37 -1.21 -24.60
C ASN A 115 19.95 -1.78 -24.74
N LYS A 116 19.79 -2.92 -25.43
CA LYS A 116 18.49 -3.60 -25.53
C LYS A 116 17.98 -4.05 -24.17
N MET A 117 18.85 -4.65 -23.34
CA MET A 117 18.50 -5.05 -21.98
C MET A 117 18.05 -3.84 -21.15
N ALA A 118 18.83 -2.75 -21.17
CA ALA A 118 18.50 -1.52 -20.44
C ALA A 118 17.17 -0.89 -20.93
N SER A 119 16.94 -0.85 -22.24
CA SER A 119 15.70 -0.33 -22.83
C SER A 119 14.50 -1.20 -22.46
N ASN A 120 14.61 -2.52 -22.58
CA ASN A 120 13.53 -3.43 -22.25
C ASN A 120 13.14 -3.31 -20.77
N LEU A 121 14.11 -3.32 -19.85
CA LEU A 121 13.82 -3.15 -18.42
C LEU A 121 13.24 -1.77 -18.10
N THR A 122 13.76 -0.72 -18.74
CA THR A 122 13.22 0.64 -18.66
C THR A 122 11.75 0.69 -19.01
N ASP A 123 11.38 0.14 -20.17
CA ASP A 123 10.02 0.24 -20.70
C ASP A 123 9.04 -0.55 -19.81
N GLN A 124 9.49 -1.70 -19.30
CA GLN A 124 8.73 -2.52 -18.38
C GLN A 124 8.48 -1.80 -17.05
N VAL A 125 9.52 -1.22 -16.43
CA VAL A 125 9.40 -0.47 -15.18
C VAL A 125 8.56 0.80 -15.35
N ARG A 126 8.73 1.52 -16.47
CA ARG A 126 7.95 2.73 -16.79
C ARG A 126 6.46 2.39 -16.95
N SER A 127 6.12 1.31 -17.65
CA SER A 127 4.73 0.87 -17.81
C SER A 127 4.07 0.55 -16.46
N ILE A 128 4.79 -0.11 -15.54
CA ILE A 128 4.30 -0.36 -14.19
C ILE A 128 4.12 0.95 -13.42
N SER A 129 5.07 1.88 -13.50
CA SER A 129 5.00 3.18 -12.84
C SER A 129 3.77 3.99 -13.29
N GLU A 130 3.42 3.94 -14.58
CA GLU A 130 2.24 4.62 -15.12
C GLU A 130 0.94 4.07 -14.53
N VAL A 131 0.83 2.75 -14.40
CA VAL A 131 -0.34 2.11 -13.78
C VAL A 131 -0.42 2.46 -12.30
N THR A 132 0.68 2.39 -11.55
CA THR A 132 0.69 2.77 -10.14
C THR A 132 0.34 4.24 -9.93
N LYS A 133 0.78 5.14 -10.83
CA LYS A 133 0.36 6.54 -10.81
C LYS A 133 -1.13 6.71 -11.09
N ALA A 134 -1.68 5.96 -12.05
CA ALA A 134 -3.10 5.99 -12.35
C ALA A 134 -3.94 5.53 -11.15
N VAL A 135 -3.53 4.44 -10.49
CA VAL A 135 -4.15 3.94 -9.24
C VAL A 135 -4.13 5.02 -8.16
N ALA A 136 -3.01 5.73 -7.99
CA ALA A 136 -2.90 6.82 -7.03
C ALA A 136 -3.82 8.02 -7.34
N LEU A 137 -4.16 8.22 -8.62
CA LEU A 137 -5.13 9.22 -9.07
C LEU A 137 -6.58 8.72 -9.05
N GLY A 138 -6.81 7.47 -8.62
CA GLY A 138 -8.14 6.86 -8.57
C GLY A 138 -8.61 6.23 -9.89
N ASP A 139 -7.76 6.19 -10.92
CA ASP A 139 -8.05 5.49 -12.17
C ASP A 139 -7.63 4.01 -12.05
N LEU A 140 -8.57 3.20 -11.58
CA LEU A 140 -8.41 1.75 -11.39
C LEU A 140 -8.69 0.94 -12.66
N GLY A 141 -8.99 1.59 -13.78
CA GLY A 141 -9.24 0.93 -15.06
C GLY A 141 -7.97 0.56 -15.83
N LYS A 142 -6.81 1.09 -15.42
CA LYS A 142 -5.53 0.84 -16.09
C LYS A 142 -4.86 -0.43 -15.60
N VAL A 143 -4.38 -1.24 -16.53
CA VAL A 143 -3.60 -2.45 -16.26
C VAL A 143 -2.28 -2.43 -17.02
N VAL A 144 -1.28 -3.10 -16.46
CA VAL A 144 0.03 -3.25 -17.11
C VAL A 144 -0.13 -4.22 -18.28
N ASN A 145 0.00 -3.74 -19.51
CA ASN A 145 -0.22 -4.55 -20.72
C ASN A 145 1.08 -4.97 -21.43
N VAL A 146 2.23 -4.44 -21.03
CA VAL A 146 3.52 -4.79 -21.64
C VAL A 146 3.79 -6.30 -21.53
N ASN A 147 4.35 -6.88 -22.60
CA ASN A 147 4.78 -8.26 -22.62
C ASN A 147 6.09 -8.41 -21.83
N VAL A 148 6.05 -9.21 -20.78
CA VAL A 148 7.15 -9.42 -19.82
C VAL A 148 7.29 -10.90 -19.53
N GLN A 149 8.50 -11.31 -19.16
CA GLN A 149 8.82 -12.69 -18.81
C GLN A 149 9.61 -12.73 -17.50
N GLY A 150 9.65 -13.91 -16.86
CA GLY A 150 10.37 -14.11 -15.60
C GLY A 150 9.82 -13.25 -14.45
N GLU A 151 10.71 -12.71 -13.62
CA GLU A 151 10.34 -11.91 -12.43
C GLU A 151 9.49 -10.67 -12.77
N MET A 152 9.69 -10.10 -13.97
CA MET A 152 8.88 -8.96 -14.42
C MET A 152 7.44 -9.35 -14.74
N LEU A 153 7.19 -10.60 -15.14
CA LEU A 153 5.84 -11.14 -15.29
C LEU A 153 5.16 -11.29 -13.94
N ASP A 154 5.85 -11.83 -12.95
CA ASP A 154 5.31 -11.97 -11.59
C ASP A 154 4.99 -10.60 -10.98
N LEU A 155 5.85 -9.60 -11.20
CA LEU A 155 5.60 -8.22 -10.78
C LEU A 155 4.37 -7.64 -11.50
N LYS A 156 4.27 -7.79 -12.83
CA LYS A 156 3.09 -7.38 -13.60
C LYS A 156 1.81 -8.01 -13.05
N MET A 157 1.82 -9.31 -12.78
CA MET A 157 0.65 -10.03 -12.28
C MET A 157 0.28 -9.57 -10.88
N THR A 158 1.26 -9.34 -10.01
CA THR A 158 1.04 -8.82 -8.65
C THR A 158 0.40 -7.44 -8.68
N VAL A 159 0.92 -6.53 -9.51
CA VAL A 159 0.36 -5.18 -9.67
C VAL A 159 -1.04 -5.24 -10.25
N ASN A 160 -1.26 -6.00 -11.32
CA ASN A 160 -2.59 -6.12 -11.93
C ASN A 160 -3.63 -6.74 -10.98
N SER A 161 -3.23 -7.74 -10.18
CA SER A 161 -4.09 -8.33 -9.15
C SER A 161 -4.45 -7.30 -8.07
N MET A 162 -3.48 -6.50 -7.61
CA MET A 162 -3.73 -5.40 -6.66
C MET A 162 -4.73 -4.39 -7.23
N VAL A 163 -4.58 -3.97 -8.49
CA VAL A 163 -5.52 -3.03 -9.14
C VAL A 163 -6.93 -3.63 -9.23
N ALA A 164 -7.05 -4.91 -9.62
CA ALA A 164 -8.34 -5.60 -9.70
C ALA A 164 -9.04 -5.69 -8.34
N GLN A 165 -8.30 -6.02 -7.28
CA GLN A 165 -8.84 -6.07 -5.91
C GLN A 165 -9.31 -4.69 -5.44
N LEU A 166 -8.52 -3.64 -5.69
CA LEU A 166 -8.90 -2.25 -5.38
C LEU A 166 -10.16 -1.83 -6.13
N SER A 167 -10.24 -2.12 -7.43
CA SER A 167 -11.41 -1.77 -8.24
C SER A 167 -12.66 -2.48 -7.75
N THR A 168 -12.54 -3.77 -7.40
CA THR A 168 -13.67 -4.56 -6.90
C THR A 168 -14.15 -4.02 -5.55
N LEU A 169 -13.22 -3.75 -4.63
CA LEU A 169 -13.57 -3.17 -3.33
C LEU A 169 -14.20 -1.78 -3.46
N ALA A 170 -13.66 -0.91 -4.31
CA ALA A 170 -14.22 0.42 -4.52
C ALA A 170 -15.67 0.35 -5.04
N ASN A 171 -15.93 -0.56 -5.97
CA ASN A 171 -17.29 -0.81 -6.49
C ASN A 171 -18.22 -1.35 -5.40
N GLU A 172 -17.77 -2.34 -4.63
CA GLU A 172 -18.57 -2.94 -3.55
C GLU A 172 -18.87 -1.94 -2.43
N VAL A 173 -17.89 -1.15 -2.01
CA VAL A 173 -18.08 -0.10 -0.99
C VAL A 173 -19.05 0.96 -1.50
N THR A 174 -18.93 1.37 -2.77
CA THR A 174 -19.87 2.34 -3.36
C THR A 174 -21.29 1.76 -3.40
N ARG A 175 -21.44 0.51 -3.85
CA ARG A 175 -22.74 -0.19 -3.91
C ARG A 175 -23.36 -0.30 -2.52
N VAL A 176 -22.64 -0.83 -1.53
CA VAL A 176 -23.15 -0.98 -0.16
C VAL A 176 -23.48 0.38 0.46
N SER A 177 -22.69 1.42 0.16
CA SER A 177 -22.99 2.77 0.63
C SER A 177 -24.29 3.33 0.04
N LEU A 178 -24.59 3.03 -1.23
CA LEU A 178 -25.85 3.44 -1.87
C LEU A 178 -27.03 2.62 -1.33
N GLU A 179 -26.90 1.30 -1.24
CA GLU A 179 -27.94 0.38 -0.75
C GLU A 179 -28.32 0.71 0.70
N VAL A 180 -27.33 0.83 1.59
CA VAL A 180 -27.57 1.09 3.02
C VAL A 180 -27.86 2.57 3.29
N GLY A 181 -27.23 3.49 2.55
CA GLY A 181 -27.30 4.93 2.84
C GLY A 181 -28.43 5.69 2.16
N ILE A 182 -28.88 5.25 0.98
CA ILE A 182 -29.89 5.98 0.18
C ILE A 182 -31.12 5.12 -0.08
N GLU A 183 -30.94 3.87 -0.47
CA GLU A 183 -32.05 3.00 -0.89
C GLU A 183 -32.75 2.31 0.29
N GLY A 184 -32.14 2.31 1.47
CA GLY A 184 -32.67 1.62 2.65
C GLY A 184 -32.69 0.09 2.49
N ILE A 185 -31.93 -0.45 1.52
CA ILE A 185 -31.74 -1.88 1.32
C ILE A 185 -30.65 -2.32 2.28
N LEU A 186 -31.09 -2.82 3.42
CA LEU A 186 -30.23 -3.05 4.56
C LEU A 186 -29.42 -4.36 4.41
N CYS A 187 -29.88 -5.36 3.66
CA CYS A 187 -29.21 -6.67 3.58
C CYS A 187 -27.99 -6.75 2.64
N GLY A 188 -27.53 -5.63 2.07
CA GLY A 188 -26.39 -5.59 1.15
C GLY A 188 -25.07 -5.90 1.86
N GLN A 189 -24.42 -7.01 1.49
CA GLN A 189 -23.06 -7.32 1.93
C GLN A 189 -22.07 -7.03 0.81
N ALA A 190 -20.96 -6.37 1.15
CA ALA A 190 -19.81 -6.25 0.29
C ALA A 190 -19.17 -7.64 0.13
N TYR A 191 -19.07 -8.10 -1.11
CA TYR A 191 -18.36 -9.32 -1.43
C TYR A 191 -17.21 -9.02 -2.37
N VAL A 192 -15.99 -9.10 -1.82
CA VAL A 192 -14.77 -9.02 -2.61
C VAL A 192 -14.15 -10.42 -2.63
N PRO A 193 -14.01 -11.07 -3.80
CA PRO A 193 -13.35 -12.37 -3.89
C PRO A 193 -11.84 -12.23 -3.66
N ASP A 194 -11.23 -13.29 -3.12
CA ASP A 194 -9.78 -13.47 -2.98
C ASP A 194 -9.01 -12.38 -2.20
N VAL A 195 -9.70 -11.58 -1.38
CA VAL A 195 -9.03 -10.61 -0.49
C VAL A 195 -8.47 -11.29 0.76
N LEU A 196 -7.20 -11.02 1.04
CA LEU A 196 -6.46 -11.52 2.20
C LEU A 196 -5.94 -10.35 3.07
N GLY A 197 -5.61 -10.65 4.32
CA GLY A 197 -5.01 -9.69 5.25
C GLY A 197 -5.93 -8.50 5.54
N MET A 198 -5.38 -7.29 5.43
CA MET A 198 -6.10 -6.04 5.77
C MET A 198 -7.36 -5.83 4.92
N TRP A 199 -7.35 -6.27 3.66
CA TRP A 199 -8.49 -6.12 2.76
C TRP A 199 -9.69 -6.95 3.19
N LYS A 200 -9.44 -8.15 3.72
CA LYS A 200 -10.48 -8.98 4.31
C LYS A 200 -11.08 -8.30 5.54
N VAL A 201 -10.24 -7.80 6.45
CA VAL A 201 -10.68 -7.09 7.66
C VAL A 201 -11.52 -5.87 7.30
N LEU A 202 -11.11 -5.09 6.30
CA LEU A 202 -11.89 -3.94 5.82
C LEU A 202 -13.25 -4.35 5.27
N THR A 203 -13.31 -5.39 4.45
CA THR A 203 -14.56 -5.92 3.90
C THR A 203 -15.49 -6.43 5.01
N ASP A 204 -14.94 -7.18 5.97
CA ASP A 204 -15.66 -7.67 7.13
C ASP A 204 -16.19 -6.51 8.00
N ASN A 205 -15.41 -5.44 8.19
CA ASN A 205 -15.84 -4.23 8.90
C ASN A 205 -16.97 -3.48 8.17
N VAL A 206 -16.90 -3.36 6.84
CA VAL A 206 -17.99 -2.76 6.02
C VAL A 206 -19.27 -3.56 6.19
N ASN A 207 -19.17 -4.89 6.16
CA ASN A 207 -20.31 -5.78 6.39
C ASN A 207 -20.87 -5.66 7.81
N LEU A 208 -20.01 -5.59 8.84
CA LEU A 208 -20.44 -5.37 10.22
C LEU A 208 -21.15 -4.03 10.39
N MET A 209 -20.66 -2.96 9.75
CA MET A 209 -21.34 -1.67 9.76
C MET A 209 -22.72 -1.81 9.12
N ALA A 210 -22.82 -2.36 7.91
CA ALA A 210 -24.09 -2.58 7.23
C ALA A 210 -25.08 -3.37 8.09
N MET A 211 -24.63 -4.47 8.72
CA MET A 211 -25.43 -5.27 9.66
C MET A 211 -25.89 -4.50 10.91
N ASN A 212 -25.05 -3.59 11.43
CA ASN A 212 -25.45 -2.79 12.58
C ASN A 212 -26.58 -1.82 12.19
N TRP A 213 -26.47 -1.20 11.00
CA TRP A 213 -27.53 -0.37 10.44
C TRP A 213 -28.81 -1.18 10.14
N THR A 214 -28.70 -2.43 9.67
CA THR A 214 -29.89 -3.29 9.45
C THR A 214 -30.62 -3.62 10.73
N SER A 215 -29.90 -3.92 11.79
CA SER A 215 -30.49 -4.21 13.10
C SER A 215 -31.22 -2.99 13.64
N GLN A 216 -30.64 -1.80 13.47
CA GLN A 216 -31.25 -0.55 13.90
C GLN A 216 -32.49 -0.16 13.06
N ALA A 217 -32.51 -0.45 11.77
CA ALA A 217 -33.60 -0.04 10.87
C ALA A 217 -34.69 -1.10 10.62
N GLY A 218 -34.38 -2.39 10.81
CA GLY A 218 -35.33 -3.52 10.70
C GLY A 218 -35.95 -3.96 12.04
N GLY A 219 -35.52 -3.36 13.15
CA GLY A 219 -36.01 -3.67 14.49
C GLY A 219 -37.40 -3.09 14.74
N ASP A 220 -38.38 -3.99 14.87
CA ASP A 220 -39.61 -3.77 15.62
C ASP A 220 -39.29 -3.00 16.92
N LEU A 221 -39.68 -1.71 16.97
CA LEU A 221 -39.48 -0.79 18.10
C LEU A 221 -40.01 -1.36 19.42
N THR A 222 -40.86 -2.39 19.35
CA THR A 222 -41.48 -3.08 20.49
C THR A 222 -40.56 -4.11 21.15
N LYS A 223 -39.52 -4.62 20.45
CA LYS A 223 -38.52 -5.51 21.03
C LYS A 223 -37.26 -4.75 21.40
N LYS A 224 -37.38 -4.03 22.52
CA LYS A 224 -36.32 -3.63 23.47
C LYS A 224 -34.90 -3.63 22.90
N ILE A 225 -34.42 -2.40 22.74
CA ILE A 225 -33.06 -1.98 22.44
C ILE A 225 -32.10 -2.55 23.50
N GLU A 226 -31.61 -3.77 23.28
CA GLU A 226 -30.43 -4.33 23.95
C GLU A 226 -29.25 -4.18 22.98
N VAL A 227 -28.85 -2.95 22.70
CA VAL A 227 -27.65 -2.64 21.93
C VAL A 227 -26.73 -1.79 22.80
N ASP A 228 -25.46 -2.21 22.91
CA ASP A 228 -24.36 -1.50 23.55
C ASP A 228 -24.04 -0.22 22.75
N LEU A 229 -24.92 0.77 22.86
CA LEU A 229 -24.77 2.07 22.21
C LEU A 229 -23.79 2.90 23.06
N ARG A 230 -22.64 3.26 22.47
CA ARG A 230 -21.71 4.22 23.07
C ARG A 230 -22.04 5.66 22.63
N GLY A 231 -22.01 6.59 23.58
CA GLY A 231 -22.07 8.03 23.34
C GLY A 231 -23.48 8.56 22.99
N GLN A 232 -23.56 9.43 21.98
CA GLN A 232 -24.76 10.22 21.65
C GLN A 232 -25.98 9.38 21.25
N ILE A 233 -25.79 8.20 20.67
CA ILE A 233 -26.90 7.31 20.30
C ILE A 233 -27.53 6.68 21.56
N LYS A 234 -26.77 6.54 22.65
CA LYS A 234 -27.30 6.12 23.95
C LYS A 234 -28.19 7.20 24.57
N GLU A 235 -27.79 8.46 24.50
CA GLU A 235 -28.60 9.59 25.00
C GLU A 235 -29.90 9.73 24.21
N LEU A 236 -29.84 9.58 22.89
CA LEU A 236 -31.02 9.54 22.04
C LEU A 236 -31.92 8.35 22.38
N LYS A 237 -31.33 7.16 22.59
CA LYS A 237 -32.07 5.98 23.05
C LYS A 237 -32.81 6.27 24.36
N GLU A 238 -32.12 6.75 25.38
CA GLU A 238 -32.73 7.03 26.69
C GLU A 238 -33.89 8.04 26.54
N THR A 239 -33.77 9.02 25.65
CA THR A 239 -34.83 9.97 25.34
C THR A 239 -36.03 9.32 24.64
N VAL A 240 -35.79 8.46 23.65
CA VAL A 240 -36.84 7.76 22.89
C VAL A 240 -37.54 6.71 23.74
N ASP A 241 -36.81 6.00 24.59
CA ASP A 241 -37.35 5.06 25.58
C ASP A 241 -38.31 5.80 26.52
N GLY A 242 -37.89 6.96 27.06
CA GLY A 242 -38.75 7.80 27.91
C GLY A 242 -39.99 8.33 27.18
N MET A 243 -39.87 8.66 25.89
CA MET A 243 -41.01 9.08 25.08
C MET A 243 -41.99 7.93 24.82
N THR A 244 -41.48 6.72 24.60
CA THR A 244 -42.28 5.51 24.37
C THR A 244 -43.05 5.12 25.64
N GLU A 245 -42.40 5.16 26.80
CA GLU A 245 -43.05 4.95 28.09
C GLU A 245 -44.15 6.00 28.34
N SER A 246 -43.85 7.28 28.05
CA SER A 246 -44.84 8.36 28.17
C SER A 246 -46.04 8.17 27.24
N LEU A 247 -45.82 7.72 26.01
CA LEU A 247 -46.88 7.39 25.04
C LEU A 247 -47.73 6.20 25.48
N SER A 248 -47.11 5.17 26.08
CA SER A 248 -47.84 4.04 26.64
C SER A 248 -48.75 4.48 27.79
N LEU A 249 -48.21 5.28 28.72
CA LEU A 249 -48.98 5.84 29.84
C LEU A 249 -50.12 6.73 29.36
N PHE A 250 -49.87 7.57 28.34
CA PHE A 250 -50.90 8.39 27.73
C PHE A 250 -52.00 7.54 27.05
N THR A 251 -51.62 6.45 26.38
CA THR A 251 -52.57 5.54 25.74
C THR A 251 -53.45 4.82 26.76
N ASP A 252 -52.86 4.36 27.86
CA ASP A 252 -53.59 3.77 28.99
C ASP A 252 -54.58 4.79 29.59
N GLU A 253 -54.15 6.04 29.74
CA GLU A 253 -54.97 7.12 30.28
C GLU A 253 -56.11 7.53 29.35
N VAL A 254 -55.86 7.62 28.04
CA VAL A 254 -56.91 7.84 27.03
C VAL A 254 -57.91 6.69 27.03
N THR A 255 -57.46 5.44 27.19
CA THR A 255 -58.35 4.28 27.27
C THR A 255 -59.19 4.32 28.55
N ARG A 256 -58.59 4.76 29.68
CA ARG A 256 -59.27 4.98 30.95
C ARG A 256 -60.35 6.06 30.83
N VAL A 257 -60.00 7.24 30.29
CA VAL A 257 -60.91 8.37 30.09
C VAL A 257 -62.01 8.02 29.09
N ALA A 258 -61.70 7.33 28.00
CA ALA A 258 -62.70 6.87 27.03
C ALA A 258 -63.71 5.91 27.66
N ARG A 259 -63.27 5.05 28.60
CA ARG A 259 -64.16 4.18 29.38
C ARG A 259 -65.00 5.00 30.37
N GLU A 260 -64.39 5.90 31.13
CA GLU A 260 -65.07 6.75 32.12
C GLU A 260 -66.15 7.63 31.46
N VAL A 261 -65.85 8.24 30.31
CA VAL A 261 -66.79 9.07 29.56
C VAL A 261 -67.82 8.22 28.80
N GLY A 262 -67.44 7.06 28.27
CA GLY A 262 -68.29 6.21 27.44
C GLY A 262 -69.24 5.28 28.21
N THR A 263 -68.86 4.79 29.39
CA THR A 263 -69.69 3.86 30.19
C THR A 263 -70.34 4.50 31.41
N GLU A 264 -69.78 5.57 31.99
CA GLU A 264 -70.29 6.14 33.25
C GLU A 264 -70.98 7.51 33.08
N GLY A 265 -70.96 8.12 31.90
CA GLY A 265 -71.71 9.34 31.60
C GLY A 265 -71.36 10.55 32.49
N ARG A 266 -70.23 10.51 33.19
CA ARG A 266 -69.73 11.62 34.02
C ARG A 266 -68.69 12.42 33.25
N LEU A 267 -69.16 13.47 32.57
CA LEU A 267 -68.27 14.56 32.14
C LEU A 267 -67.90 15.40 33.37
N GLY A 268 -66.64 15.35 33.78
CA GLY A 268 -66.05 16.35 34.67
C GLY A 268 -65.40 15.81 35.93
N GLY A 269 -64.11 15.49 35.85
CA GLY A 269 -63.22 15.24 36.98
C GLY A 269 -62.02 16.19 36.97
N GLN A 270 -62.26 17.44 37.37
CA GLN A 270 -61.30 18.43 37.89
C GLN A 270 -60.01 18.73 37.10
N VAL A 271 -60.13 19.75 36.26
CA VAL A 271 -59.12 20.82 36.17
C VAL A 271 -59.07 21.56 37.53
N LEU A 272 -57.85 21.85 38.00
CA LEU A 272 -57.49 22.75 39.11
C LEU A 272 -57.74 22.24 40.56
N ARG A 273 -56.65 21.90 41.24
CA ARG A 273 -56.34 22.46 42.56
C ARG A 273 -54.85 22.28 42.89
N LEU A 274 -54.07 23.33 42.70
CA LEU A 274 -53.07 23.77 43.67
C LEU A 274 -52.96 25.30 43.53
N LEU A 275 -53.35 25.99 44.61
CA LEU A 275 -52.54 27.07 45.15
C LEU A 275 -51.16 26.47 45.49
#